data_AF-A0A6A6XV03-F1
#
_entry.id   AF-A0A6A6XV03-F1
#
_cell.length_a   1.000
_cell.length_b   1.000
_cell.length_c   1.000
_cell.angle_alpha   90.00
_cell.angle_beta   90.00
_cell.angle_gamma   90.00
#
_symmetry.space_group_name_H-M   'P 1'
#
loop_
_entity.id
_entity.type
_entity.pdbx_description
1 polymer ?
#
loop_
_entity_poly.entity_id
_entity_poly.type
_entity_poly.pdbx_seq_one_letter_code
_entity_poly.pdbx_strand_id
1 'polypeptide(L)'
;MAPVPLPALFPPGDGAHHTWPAPNYINPQTRDWTASACIIAFFIVTFAIFCARIWARFKITKTPGLDDWLIIASMPALLGMTISIVLGLRVYGFQLHIYDQTRKTHITVRQVYSNFLSFRACKGC
;
A
#
# COMPACT_ATOMS: atom_id res chain seq x y z
N MET A 1 35.54 -0.05 -20.72
CA MET A 1 34.38 0.24 -19.86
C MET A 1 33.15 0.20 -20.76
N ALA A 2 32.39 -0.89 -20.74
CA ALA A 2 31.20 -1.02 -21.58
C ALA A 2 30.12 -0.02 -21.12
N PRO A 3 29.33 0.57 -22.04
CA PRO A 3 28.21 1.43 -21.67
C PRO A 3 27.24 0.64 -20.78
N VAL A 4 26.76 1.28 -19.71
CA VAL A 4 25.79 0.67 -18.80
C VAL A 4 24.52 0.37 -19.61
N PRO A 5 24.05 -0.89 -19.67
CA PRO A 5 22.85 -1.22 -20.42
C PRO A 5 21.66 -0.46 -19.84
N LEU A 6 20.85 0.14 -20.73
CA LEU A 6 19.64 0.86 -20.36
C LEU A 6 18.70 -0.06 -19.55
N PRO A 7 18.09 0.45 -18.46
CA PRO A 7 17.18 -0.37 -17.65
C PRO A 7 16.02 -0.86 -18.52
N ALA A 8 15.64 -2.12 -18.33
CA ALA A 8 14.54 -2.78 -19.02
C ALA A 8 13.19 -2.11 -18.68
N LEU A 9 12.90 -0.99 -19.32
CA LEU A 9 11.60 -0.32 -19.24
C LEU A 9 10.88 -0.61 -20.55
N PHE A 10 9.92 -1.54 -20.48
CA PHE A 10 9.24 -2.16 -21.63
C PHE A 10 10.13 -3.09 -22.48
N PRO A 11 9.61 -4.16 -23.09
CA PRO A 11 10.32 -4.78 -24.21
C PRO A 11 10.44 -3.71 -25.30
N PRO A 12 11.64 -3.21 -25.63
CA PRO A 12 11.76 -2.38 -26.80
C PRO A 12 11.59 -3.27 -28.03
N GLY A 13 11.03 -2.72 -29.10
CA GLY A 13 10.88 -3.43 -30.37
C GLY A 13 12.20 -3.68 -31.10
N ASP A 14 13.34 -3.52 -30.43
CA ASP A 14 14.70 -3.60 -30.97
C ASP A 14 15.33 -5.00 -30.84
N GLY A 15 14.64 -5.97 -30.21
CA GLY A 15 15.11 -7.34 -30.08
C GLY A 15 16.34 -7.50 -29.17
N ALA A 16 16.68 -6.47 -28.39
CA ALA A 16 17.82 -6.51 -27.48
C ALA A 16 17.51 -7.35 -26.22
N HIS A 17 18.50 -8.13 -25.78
CA HIS A 17 18.42 -8.87 -24.52
C HIS A 17 18.64 -7.90 -23.34
N HIS A 18 17.56 -7.50 -22.67
CA HIS A 18 17.66 -6.72 -21.44
C HIS A 18 17.89 -7.63 -20.23
N THR A 19 19.00 -7.41 -19.53
CA THR A 19 19.28 -8.04 -18.25
C THR A 19 18.90 -7.11 -17.12
N TRP A 20 18.39 -7.66 -16.01
CA TRP A 20 18.20 -6.89 -14.78
C TRP A 20 19.52 -6.25 -14.31
N PRO A 21 19.49 -5.03 -13.73
CA PRO A 21 20.67 -4.45 -13.12
C PRO A 21 21.16 -5.32 -11.97
N ALA A 22 22.47 -5.27 -11.69
CA ALA A 22 23.05 -6.04 -10.60
C ALA A 22 22.44 -5.63 -9.24
N PRO A 23 22.07 -6.59 -8.37
CA PRO A 23 21.57 -6.32 -7.03
C PRO A 23 22.53 -5.45 -6.21
N ASN A 24 22.01 -4.41 -5.56
CA ASN A 24 22.75 -3.59 -4.61
C ASN A 24 22.16 -3.74 -3.21
N TYR A 25 22.83 -4.53 -2.36
CA TYR A 25 22.40 -4.78 -0.98
C TYR A 25 22.97 -3.80 0.06
N ILE A 26 23.90 -2.92 -0.33
CA ILE A 26 24.61 -2.02 0.60
C ILE A 26 23.89 -0.67 0.70
N ASN A 27 23.52 -0.10 -0.45
CA ASN A 27 22.76 1.14 -0.53
C ASN A 27 21.67 1.01 -1.60
N PRO A 28 20.61 0.23 -1.34
CA PRO A 28 19.58 -0.04 -2.32
C PRO A 28 18.82 1.25 -2.65
N GLN A 29 18.59 1.49 -3.94
CA GLN A 29 17.78 2.62 -4.37
C GLN A 29 16.32 2.32 -4.04
N THR A 30 15.71 3.19 -3.26
CA THR A 30 14.33 3.05 -2.84
C THR A 30 13.39 3.85 -3.72
N ARG A 31 12.17 3.34 -3.93
CA ARG A 31 11.13 4.06 -4.67
C ARG A 31 10.71 5.32 -3.92
N ASP A 32 10.41 6.38 -4.67
CA ASP A 32 10.09 7.70 -4.12
C ASP A 32 8.86 7.72 -3.19
N TRP A 33 8.76 8.81 -2.43
CA TRP A 33 7.66 9.10 -1.50
C TRP A 33 6.28 9.19 -2.16
N THR A 34 6.22 9.26 -3.50
CA THR A 34 5.01 9.46 -4.31
C THR A 34 3.90 8.49 -3.94
N ALA A 35 4.20 7.19 -3.78
CA ALA A 35 3.18 6.19 -3.49
C ALA A 35 2.47 6.45 -2.15
N SER A 36 3.23 6.70 -1.08
CA SER A 36 2.66 6.98 0.24
C SER A 36 1.91 8.30 0.27
N ALA A 37 2.42 9.34 -0.41
CA ALA A 37 1.75 10.63 -0.51
C ALA A 37 0.39 10.51 -1.21
N CYS A 38 0.33 9.76 -2.33
CA CYS A 38 -0.94 9.50 -3.04
C CYS A 38 -1.96 8.78 -2.15
N ILE A 39 -1.55 7.74 -1.42
CA ILE A 39 -2.45 6.98 -0.54
C ILE A 39 -3.03 7.88 0.57
N ILE A 40 -2.19 8.73 1.18
CA ILE A 40 -2.65 9.68 2.20
C ILE A 40 -3.62 10.69 1.60
N ALA A 41 -3.35 11.20 0.39
CA ALA A 41 -4.25 12.13 -0.29
C ALA A 41 -5.62 11.48 -0.58
N PHE A 42 -5.65 10.25 -1.10
CA PHE A 42 -6.90 9.52 -1.32
C PHE A 42 -7.65 9.23 -0.01
N PHE A 43 -6.92 8.97 1.08
CA PHE A 43 -7.52 8.79 2.40
C PHE A 43 -8.23 10.08 2.88
N ILE A 44 -7.61 11.24 2.69
CA ILE A 44 -8.22 12.54 3.05
C ILE A 44 -9.50 12.79 2.22
N VAL A 45 -9.46 12.53 0.92
CA VAL A 45 -10.63 12.71 0.04
C VAL A 45 -11.78 11.77 0.44
N THR A 46 -11.48 10.49 0.68
CA THR A 46 -12.49 9.51 1.11
C THR A 46 -13.08 9.86 2.49
N PHE A 47 -12.26 10.36 3.41
CA PHE A 47 -12.71 10.84 4.71
C PHE A 47 -13.65 12.06 4.57
N ALA A 48 -13.31 13.01 3.71
CA ALA A 48 -14.17 14.17 3.45
C ALA A 48 -15.53 13.77 2.89
N ILE A 49 -15.57 12.83 1.93
CA ILE A 49 -16.82 12.31 1.34
C ILE A 49 -17.64 11.58 2.41
N PHE A 50 -17.01 10.81 3.28
CA PHE A 50 -17.68 10.14 4.40
C PHE A 50 -18.30 11.13 5.38
N CYS A 51 -17.57 12.18 5.77
CA CYS A 51 -18.09 13.24 6.63
C CYS A 51 -19.29 13.94 5.98
N ALA A 52 -19.20 14.26 4.68
CA ALA A 52 -20.29 14.85 3.93
C ALA A 52 -21.52 13.92 3.88
N ARG A 53 -21.32 12.61 3.72
CA ARG A 53 -22.40 11.62 3.69
C ARG A 53 -23.12 11.53 5.04
N ILE A 54 -22.38 11.41 6.14
CA ILE A 54 -22.94 11.40 7.49
C ILE A 54 -23.67 12.71 7.75
N TRP A 55 -23.05 13.84 7.44
CA TRP A 55 -23.66 15.15 7.64
C TRP A 55 -24.99 15.28 6.87
N ALA A 56 -25.02 14.94 5.58
CA ALA A 56 -26.23 15.00 4.77
C ALA A 56 -27.36 14.13 5.36
N ARG A 57 -27.05 12.91 5.80
CA ARG A 57 -28.04 12.00 6.38
C ARG A 57 -28.58 12.48 7.72
N PHE A 58 -27.70 12.91 8.63
CA PHE A 58 -28.11 13.39 9.95
C PHE A 58 -28.83 14.74 9.91
N LYS A 59 -28.41 15.67 9.05
CA LYS A 59 -29.02 17.01 8.96
C LYS A 59 -30.25 17.09 8.07
N ILE A 60 -30.25 16.41 6.91
CA ILE A 60 -31.30 16.57 5.88
C ILE A 60 -32.39 15.52 6.07
N THR A 61 -32.03 14.23 6.11
CA THR A 61 -33.02 13.15 6.07
C THR A 61 -33.54 12.75 7.47
N LYS A 62 -32.74 12.89 8.54
CA LYS A 62 -33.11 12.60 9.95
C LYS A 62 -33.67 11.19 10.24
N THR A 63 -33.63 10.27 9.28
CA THR A 63 -34.00 8.87 9.47
C THR A 63 -32.73 8.03 9.49
N PRO A 64 -32.18 7.69 10.68
CA PRO A 64 -31.00 6.84 10.76
C PRO A 64 -31.37 5.44 10.28
N GLY A 65 -30.76 5.04 9.16
CA GLY A 65 -30.95 3.72 8.58
C GLY A 65 -29.88 2.73 9.04
N LEU A 66 -30.10 1.44 8.80
CA LEU A 66 -29.08 0.41 9.01
C LEU A 66 -27.83 0.64 8.13
N ASP A 67 -27.99 1.28 6.96
CA ASP A 67 -26.89 1.67 6.06
C ASP A 67 -25.84 2.57 6.74
N ASP A 68 -26.28 3.51 7.59
CA ASP A 68 -25.39 4.47 8.24
C ASP A 68 -24.45 3.78 9.25
N TRP A 69 -24.94 2.75 9.94
CA TRP A 69 -24.15 1.94 10.87
C TRP A 69 -23.09 1.09 10.16
N LEU A 70 -23.43 0.52 9.01
CA LEU A 70 -22.47 -0.23 8.18
C LEU A 70 -21.33 0.68 7.71
N ILE A 71 -21.66 1.91 7.33
CA ILE A 71 -20.69 2.92 6.90
C ILE A 71 -19.77 3.32 8.06
N ILE A 72 -20.30 3.57 9.25
CA ILE A 72 -19.50 3.86 10.44
C ILE A 72 -18.59 2.68 10.81
N ALA A 73 -19.11 1.45 10.73
CA ALA A 73 -18.34 0.23 11.00
C ALA A 73 -17.22 -0.01 9.97
N SER A 74 -17.35 0.49 8.74
CA SER A 74 -16.33 0.36 7.70
C SER A 74 -15.13 1.30 7.89
N MET A 75 -15.29 2.41 8.60
CA MET A 75 -14.24 3.42 8.75
C MET A 75 -12.97 2.93 9.48
N PRO A 76 -13.08 2.22 10.61
CA PRO A 76 -11.92 1.62 11.26
C PRO A 76 -11.14 0.67 10.35
N ALA A 77 -11.82 -0.06 9.47
CA ALA A 77 -11.17 -0.96 8.52
C ALA A 77 -10.39 -0.19 7.45
N LEU A 78 -10.94 0.91 6.92
CA LEU A 78 -10.25 1.80 5.98
C LEU A 78 -9.02 2.47 6.61
N LEU A 79 -9.15 2.94 7.86
CA LEU A 79 -8.03 3.50 8.63
C LEU A 79 -6.93 2.47 8.85
N GLY A 80 -7.28 1.28 9.32
CA GLY A 80 -6.34 0.18 9.54
C GLY A 80 -5.60 -0.19 8.26
N MET A 81 -6.31 -0.32 7.15
CA MET A 81 -5.71 -0.61 5.84
C MET A 81 -4.72 0.48 5.40
N THR A 82 -5.10 1.76 5.54
CA THR A 82 -4.24 2.90 5.17
C THR A 82 -2.94 2.90 5.99
N ILE A 83 -3.04 2.69 7.31
CA ILE A 83 -1.88 2.61 8.20
C ILE A 83 -0.98 1.42 7.83
N SER A 84 -1.57 0.24 7.58
CA SER A 84 -0.81 -0.95 7.19
C SER A 84 -0.03 -0.74 5.89
N ILE A 85 -0.62 -0.08 4.89
CA ILE A 85 0.06 0.17 3.61
C ILE A 85 1.22 1.17 3.81
N VAL A 86 1.02 2.24 4.58
CA VAL A 86 2.09 3.23 4.85
C VAL A 86 3.24 2.56 5.60
N LEU A 87 2.95 1.72 6.59
CA LEU A 87 3.96 0.98 7.35
C LEU A 87 4.70 -0.04 6.47
N GLY A 88 3.99 -0.72 5.57
CA GLY A 88 4.56 -1.57 4.53
C GLY A 88 5.62 -0.85 3.71
N LEU A 89 5.24 0.28 3.11
CA LEU A 89 6.12 1.05 2.23
C LEU A 89 7.34 1.60 2.99
N ARG A 90 7.16 2.06 4.23
CA ARG A 90 8.21 2.78 4.99
C ARG A 90 9.12 1.92 5.83
N VAL A 91 8.56 0.94 6.53
CA VAL A 91 9.29 0.21 7.58
C VAL A 91 9.65 -1.19 7.11
N TYR A 92 8.77 -1.85 6.35
CA TYR A 92 8.96 -3.24 5.93
C TYR A 92 9.67 -3.40 4.58
N GLY A 93 10.13 -2.31 3.97
CA GLY A 93 10.97 -2.37 2.77
C GLY A 93 10.23 -2.71 1.48
N PHE A 94 8.91 -2.50 1.40
CA PHE A 94 8.14 -2.67 0.17
C PHE A 94 8.50 -1.65 -0.93
N GLN A 95 9.31 -0.64 -0.61
CA GLN A 95 9.82 0.33 -1.58
C GLN A 95 11.09 -0.12 -2.31
N LEU A 96 11.68 -1.27 -1.95
CA LEU A 96 12.87 -1.80 -2.58
C LEU A 96 12.52 -2.49 -3.91
N HIS A 97 13.42 -2.37 -4.89
CA HIS A 97 13.29 -3.11 -6.14
C HIS A 97 13.41 -4.62 -5.91
N ILE A 98 12.77 -5.43 -6.77
CA ILE A 98 12.71 -6.89 -6.58
C ILE A 98 14.10 -7.54 -6.58
N TYR A 99 15.05 -6.95 -7.31
CA TYR A 99 16.43 -7.39 -7.37
C TYR A 99 17.27 -6.96 -6.16
N ASP A 100 16.86 -5.91 -5.44
CA ASP A 100 17.55 -5.41 -4.22
C ASP A 100 17.03 -6.07 -2.93
N GLN A 101 16.08 -7.00 -3.02
CA GLN A 101 15.52 -7.70 -1.86
C GLN A 101 16.51 -8.71 -1.27
N THR A 102 16.71 -8.64 0.05
CA THR A 102 17.50 -9.63 0.80
C THR A 102 16.61 -10.74 1.35
N ARG A 103 17.18 -11.91 1.67
CA ARG A 103 16.43 -13.00 2.32
C ARG A 103 15.68 -12.55 3.57
N LYS A 104 16.28 -11.66 4.37
CA LYS A 104 15.67 -11.09 5.58
C LYS A 104 14.41 -10.27 5.27
N THR A 105 14.48 -9.35 4.30
CA THR A 105 13.34 -8.51 3.91
C THR A 105 12.21 -9.33 3.31
N HIS A 106 12.55 -10.39 2.56
CA HIS A 106 11.56 -11.28 1.98
C HIS A 106 10.79 -12.10 3.03
N ILE A 107 11.42 -12.46 4.15
CA ILE A 107 10.76 -13.16 5.26
C ILE A 107 9.86 -12.20 6.05
N THR A 108 10.35 -10.99 6.35
CA THR A 108 9.58 -9.98 7.10
C THR A 108 8.31 -9.59 6.36
N VAL A 109 8.38 -9.39 5.05
CA VAL A 109 7.21 -9.10 4.20
C VAL A 109 6.13 -10.19 4.34
N ARG A 110 6.51 -11.47 4.27
CA ARG A 110 5.57 -12.60 4.41
C ARG A 110 4.95 -12.66 5.81
N GLN A 111 5.74 -12.39 6.85
CA GLN A 111 5.28 -12.39 8.23
C GLN A 111 4.26 -11.27 8.50
N VAL A 112 4.44 -10.09 7.90
CA VAL A 112 3.49 -8.97 8.00
C VAL A 112 2.15 -9.33 7.37
N TYR A 113 2.15 -9.95 6.19
CA TYR A 113 0.92 -10.42 5.56
C TYR A 113 0.21 -11.50 6.39
N SER A 114 0.97 -12.47 6.92
CA SER A 114 0.41 -13.55 7.74
C SER A 114 -0.18 -13.04 9.06
N ASN A 115 0.49 -12.10 9.72
CA ASN A 115 0.01 -11.54 11.00
C ASN A 115 -1.20 -10.62 10.82
N PHE A 116 -1.29 -9.88 9.72
CA PHE A 116 -2.45 -9.04 9.44
C PHE A 116 -3.71 -9.87 9.21
N LEU A 117 -3.60 -11.01 8.53
CA LEU A 117 -4.69 -11.99 8.42
C LEU A 117 -5.08 -12.61 9.77
N SER A 118 -4.14 -12.70 10.71
CA SER A 118 -4.38 -13.24 12.05
C SER A 118 -5.25 -12.34 12.94
N PHE A 119 -5.35 -11.03 12.66
CA PHE A 119 -6.33 -10.16 13.34
C PHE A 119 -7.79 -10.50 13.01
N ARG A 120 -8.02 -11.35 11.99
CA ARG A 120 -9.34 -11.89 11.65
C ARG A 120 -9.62 -13.26 12.29
N ALA A 121 -8.66 -13.88 12.97
CA ALA A 121 -8.82 -15.23 13.53
C ALA A 121 -9.33 -15.26 14.98
N CYS A 122 -9.49 -14.10 15.65
CA CYS A 122 -10.03 -14.03 17.01
C CYS A 122 -11.33 -13.22 17.06
N LYS A 123 -12.35 -13.70 16.35
CA LYS A 123 -13.77 -13.52 16.70
C LYS A 123 -14.55 -14.73 16.22
N GLY A 124 -14.89 -15.62 17.16
CA GLY A 124 -15.89 -16.66 16.94
C GLY A 124 -15.45 -18.08 17.29
N CYS A 125 -14.88 -18.29 18.47
CA CYS A 125 -15.32 -19.40 19.30
C CYS A 125 -15.97 -18.81 20.56
#